data_AF-A0A1X2GA70-F1
#
_entry.id   AF-A0A1X2GA70-F1
#
_cell.length_a   1.000
_cell.length_b   1.000
_cell.length_c   1.000
_cell.angle_alpha   90.00
_cell.angle_beta   90.00
_cell.angle_gamma   90.00
#
_symmetry.space_group_name_H-M   'P 1'
#
loop_
_entity.id
_entity.type
_entity.pdbx_description
1 polymer ?
#
loop_
_entity_poly.entity_id
_entity_poly.type
_entity_poly.pdbx_seq_one_letter_code
_entity_poly.pdbx_strand_id
1 'polypeptide(L)'
;MKQANKSDLIRGHRRESVYLTESELQDLRARQRTFEGAYWRTSLAAFSTGLLILKVFTREFYKIGITFFAFGLALLAIALWRRRTAGDVFDLTIPFRTSGNWIILTTLVTLVAYIVLFVLLINV
;
A
#
# COMPACT_ATOMS: atom_id res chain seq x y z
N MET A 1 -10.22 23.89 -45.77
CA MET A 1 -10.37 24.51 -44.43
C MET A 1 -11.39 23.70 -43.63
N LYS A 2 -10.94 22.92 -42.65
CA LYS A 2 -11.81 22.04 -41.85
C LYS A 2 -12.53 22.89 -40.79
N GLN A 3 -13.86 22.95 -40.83
CA GLN A 3 -14.67 23.69 -39.86
C GLN A 3 -14.39 23.11 -38.46
N ALA A 4 -13.82 23.91 -37.57
CA ALA A 4 -13.63 23.53 -36.17
C ALA A 4 -15.03 23.37 -35.54
N ASN A 5 -15.31 22.16 -35.06
CA ASN A 5 -16.58 21.84 -34.41
C ASN A 5 -16.79 22.77 -33.21
N LYS A 6 -17.98 23.35 -33.06
CA LYS A 6 -18.31 24.39 -32.05
C LYS A 6 -18.03 23.93 -30.60
N SER A 7 -17.90 22.62 -30.39
CA SER A 7 -17.56 21.97 -29.13
C SER A 7 -16.10 22.18 -28.65
N ASP A 8 -15.18 22.60 -29.52
CA ASP A 8 -13.76 22.78 -29.18
C ASP A 8 -13.36 24.25 -28.91
N LEU A 9 -14.33 25.15 -28.90
CA LEU A 9 -14.11 26.57 -28.66
C LEU A 9 -14.35 26.91 -27.19
N ILE A 10 -13.32 27.38 -26.48
CA ILE A 10 -13.45 27.94 -25.13
C ILE A 10 -13.55 29.46 -25.29
N ARG A 11 -14.66 30.06 -24.82
CA ARG A 11 -14.96 31.50 -25.01
C ARG A 11 -14.87 31.97 -26.47
N GLY A 12 -15.17 31.09 -27.43
CA GLY A 12 -15.11 31.41 -28.86
C GLY A 12 -13.71 31.37 -29.49
N HIS A 13 -12.69 30.94 -28.75
CA HIS A 13 -11.34 30.70 -29.26
C HIS A 13 -11.04 29.22 -29.31
N ARG A 14 -10.19 28.78 -30.26
CA ARG A 14 -9.73 27.38 -30.29
C ARG A 14 -9.07 27.08 -28.96
N ARG A 15 -9.35 25.90 -28.39
CA ARG A 15 -8.77 25.45 -27.12
C ARG A 15 -7.25 25.65 -27.02
N GLU A 16 -6.54 25.53 -28.15
CA GLU A 16 -5.09 25.70 -28.24
C GLU A 16 -4.61 27.16 -28.32
N SER A 17 -5.50 28.12 -28.57
CA SER A 17 -5.18 29.55 -28.73
C SER A 17 -5.84 30.42 -27.66
N VAL A 18 -6.37 29.82 -26.59
CA VAL A 18 -7.02 30.55 -25.48
C VAL A 18 -5.94 30.98 -24.50
N TYR A 19 -5.80 32.30 -24.31
CA TYR A 19 -4.98 32.85 -23.23
C TYR A 19 -5.75 32.69 -21.93
N LEU A 20 -5.27 31.81 -21.05
CA LEU A 20 -5.82 31.60 -19.72
C LEU A 20 -5.29 32.65 -18.76
N THR A 21 -6.14 33.13 -17.87
CA THR A 21 -5.74 33.96 -16.74
C THR A 21 -4.90 33.11 -15.76
N GLU A 22 -4.00 33.72 -15.00
CA GLU A 22 -3.20 33.04 -13.95
C GLU A 22 -4.07 32.19 -13.00
N SER A 23 -5.24 32.70 -12.61
CA SER A 23 -6.22 31.97 -11.78
C SER A 23 -6.79 30.73 -12.47
N GLU A 24 -7.17 30.83 -13.74
CA GLU A 24 -7.70 29.70 -14.53
C GLU A 24 -6.61 28.64 -14.76
N LEU A 25 -5.35 29.06 -14.94
CA LEU A 25 -4.21 28.15 -15.06
C LEU A 25 -3.93 27.41 -13.75
N GLN A 26 -4.09 28.08 -12.60
CA GLN A 26 -3.99 27.47 -11.28
C GLN A 26 -5.06 26.39 -11.08
N ASP A 27 -6.31 26.68 -11.44
CA ASP A 27 -7.42 25.72 -11.35
C ASP A 27 -7.21 24.52 -12.28
N LEU A 28 -6.73 24.75 -13.50
CA LEU A 28 -6.42 23.68 -14.44
C LEU A 28 -5.30 22.76 -13.91
N ARG A 29 -4.23 23.35 -13.36
CA ARG A 29 -3.12 22.60 -12.75
C ARG A 29 -3.57 21.85 -11.50
N ALA A 30 -4.42 22.46 -10.68
CA ALA A 30 -5.00 21.83 -9.53
C ALA A 30 -5.82 20.61 -9.96
N ARG A 31 -6.71 20.76 -10.95
CA ARG A 31 -7.51 19.67 -11.54
C ARG A 31 -6.62 18.55 -12.10
N GLN A 32 -5.56 18.89 -12.82
CA GLN A 32 -4.64 17.91 -13.40
C GLN A 32 -3.89 17.11 -12.32
N ARG A 33 -3.49 17.74 -11.21
CA ARG A 33 -2.79 17.03 -10.11
C ARG A 33 -3.72 16.23 -9.20
N THR A 34 -4.91 16.73 -8.92
CA THR A 34 -5.81 16.15 -7.90
C THR A 34 -6.87 15.23 -8.49
N PHE A 35 -7.36 15.53 -9.70
CA PHE A 35 -8.36 14.69 -10.36
C PHE A 35 -7.64 13.73 -11.30
N GLU A 36 -7.15 14.22 -12.45
CA GLU A 36 -6.56 13.36 -13.48
C GLU A 36 -5.33 12.59 -12.97
N GLY A 37 -4.43 13.28 -12.26
CA GLY A 37 -3.23 12.69 -11.68
C GLY A 37 -3.52 11.74 -10.52
N ALA A 38 -4.64 11.88 -9.81
CA ALA A 38 -5.06 10.89 -8.82
C ALA A 38 -5.65 9.65 -9.49
N TYR A 39 -6.49 9.81 -10.52
CA TYR A 39 -7.00 8.67 -11.30
C TYR A 39 -5.88 7.88 -11.95
N TRP A 40 -4.93 8.55 -12.62
CA TRP A 40 -3.81 7.86 -13.26
C TRP A 40 -2.95 7.08 -12.27
N ARG A 41 -2.56 7.73 -11.16
CA ARG A 41 -1.71 7.10 -10.14
C ARG A 41 -2.43 5.97 -9.42
N THR A 42 -3.72 6.13 -9.15
CA THR A 42 -4.55 5.11 -8.48
C THR A 42 -4.81 3.93 -9.42
N SER A 43 -5.17 4.18 -10.68
CA SER A 43 -5.38 3.12 -11.67
C SER A 43 -4.09 2.36 -11.97
N LEU A 44 -2.95 3.04 -12.10
CA LEU A 44 -1.65 2.39 -12.27
C LEU A 44 -1.24 1.60 -11.02
N ALA A 45 -1.47 2.14 -9.82
CA ALA A 45 -1.18 1.43 -8.57
C ALA A 45 -2.07 0.19 -8.42
N ALA A 46 -3.37 0.31 -8.69
CA ALA A 46 -4.31 -0.81 -8.66
C ALA A 46 -3.97 -1.86 -9.72
N PHE A 47 -3.66 -1.45 -10.95
CA PHE A 47 -3.23 -2.33 -12.03
C PHE A 47 -1.92 -3.06 -11.68
N SER A 48 -0.91 -2.34 -11.19
CA SER A 48 0.37 -2.92 -10.77
C SER A 48 0.21 -3.89 -9.60
N THR A 49 -0.64 -3.54 -8.63
CA THR A 49 -0.98 -4.42 -7.50
C THR A 49 -1.73 -5.66 -7.99
N GLY A 50 -2.63 -5.53 -8.96
CA GLY A 50 -3.33 -6.64 -9.60
C GLY A 50 -2.37 -7.58 -10.34
N LEU A 51 -1.39 -7.04 -11.06
CA LEU A 51 -0.33 -7.84 -11.69
C LEU A 51 0.57 -8.53 -10.68
N LEU A 52 0.94 -7.85 -9.58
CA LEU A 52 1.70 -8.43 -8.47
C LEU A 52 0.93 -9.60 -7.85
N ILE A 53 -0.36 -9.39 -7.55
CA ILE A 53 -1.28 -10.42 -7.06
C ILE A 53 -1.29 -11.60 -8.03
N LEU A 54 -1.55 -11.37 -9.32
CA LEU A 54 -1.58 -12.44 -10.32
C LEU A 54 -0.27 -13.22 -10.37
N LYS A 55 0.87 -12.54 -10.25
CA LYS A 55 2.21 -13.16 -10.22
C LYS A 55 2.49 -13.90 -8.91
N VAL A 56 2.01 -13.40 -7.77
CA VAL A 56 2.11 -14.05 -6.46
C VAL A 56 1.22 -15.29 -6.37
N PHE A 57 0.09 -15.31 -7.09
CA PHE A 57 -0.84 -16.44 -7.11
C PHE A 57 -0.50 -17.52 -8.14
N THR A 58 0.62 -17.44 -8.85
CA THR A 58 1.09 -18.61 -9.63
C THR A 58 1.47 -19.74 -8.67
N ARG A 59 1.29 -21.00 -9.10
CA ARG A 59 1.51 -22.18 -8.24
C ARG A 59 2.91 -22.24 -7.63
N GLU A 60 3.89 -21.63 -8.30
CA GLU A 60 5.29 -21.55 -7.88
C GLU A 60 5.44 -20.74 -6.58
N PHE A 61 4.71 -19.63 -6.43
CA PHE A 61 4.80 -18.75 -5.26
C PHE A 61 3.81 -19.07 -4.14
N TYR A 62 2.89 -20.03 -4.34
CA TYR A 62 1.90 -20.43 -3.33
C TYR A 62 2.56 -20.88 -2.02
N LYS A 63 3.70 -21.58 -2.09
CA LYS A 63 4.48 -22.01 -0.92
C LYS A 63 5.02 -20.82 -0.12
N ILE A 64 5.49 -19.79 -0.81
CA ILE A 64 5.99 -18.56 -0.21
C ILE A 64 4.82 -17.78 0.42
N GLY A 65 3.69 -17.68 -0.28
CA GLY A 65 2.47 -17.04 0.23
C GLY A 65 1.94 -17.68 1.51
N ILE A 66 1.84 -19.01 1.56
CA ILE A 66 1.42 -19.74 2.77
C ILE A 66 2.39 -19.49 3.93
N THR A 67 3.70 -19.45 3.67
CA THR A 67 4.70 -19.21 4.71
C THR A 67 4.51 -17.84 5.35
N PHE A 68 4.29 -16.79 4.56
CA PHE A 68 4.00 -15.45 5.07
C PHE A 68 2.64 -15.35 5.76
N PHE A 69 1.63 -16.08 5.27
CA PHE A 69 0.33 -16.16 5.94
C PHE A 69 0.45 -16.79 7.34
N ALA A 70 1.14 -17.93 7.45
CA ALA A 70 1.39 -18.60 8.72
C ALA A 70 2.22 -17.72 9.68
N PHE A 71 3.25 -17.04 9.15
CA PHE A 71 4.04 -16.07 9.92
C PHE A 71 3.19 -14.91 10.45
N GLY A 72 2.35 -14.31 9.60
CA GLY A 72 1.44 -13.24 10.00
C GLY A 72 0.43 -13.69 11.06
N LEU A 73 -0.11 -14.91 10.92
CA LEU A 73 -1.02 -15.50 11.90
C LEU A 73 -0.33 -15.75 13.24
N ALA A 74 0.92 -16.24 13.22
CA ALA A 74 1.73 -16.39 14.43
C ALA A 74 1.99 -15.04 15.13
N LEU A 75 2.36 -13.98 14.38
CA LEU A 75 2.51 -12.64 14.94
C LEU A 75 1.20 -12.09 15.51
N LEU A 76 0.07 -12.30 14.82
CA LEU A 76 -1.25 -11.92 15.31
C LEU A 76 -1.57 -12.63 16.63
N ALA A 77 -1.30 -13.93 16.72
CA ALA A 77 -1.52 -14.71 17.95
C ALA A 77 -0.66 -14.18 19.11
N ILE A 78 0.61 -13.85 18.85
CA ILE A 78 1.52 -13.25 19.84
C ILE A 78 1.01 -11.88 20.29
N ALA A 79 0.53 -11.05 19.36
CA ALA A 79 -0.03 -9.74 19.67
C ALA A 79 -1.30 -9.85 20.52
N LEU A 80 -2.20 -10.78 20.19
CA LEU A 80 -3.41 -11.04 20.97
C LEU A 80 -3.09 -11.59 22.37
N TRP A 81 -2.12 -12.50 22.46
CA TRP A 81 -1.66 -13.02 23.75
C TRP A 81 -1.06 -11.89 24.60
N ARG A 82 -0.14 -11.09 24.03
CA ARG A 82 0.44 -9.94 24.71
C ARG A 82 -0.65 -8.97 25.18
N ARG A 83 -1.67 -8.69 24.36
CA ARG A 83 -2.77 -7.80 24.72
C ARG A 83 -3.55 -8.32 25.93
N ARG A 84 -3.76 -9.64 26.05
CA ARG A 84 -4.41 -10.23 27.23
C ARG A 84 -3.52 -10.21 28.47
N THR A 85 -2.20 -10.26 28.31
CA THR A 85 -1.24 -10.26 29.41
C THR A 85 -0.80 -8.86 29.86
N ALA A 86 -1.00 -7.83 29.03
CA ALA A 86 -0.48 -6.48 29.26
C ALA A 86 -1.12 -5.73 30.45
N GLY A 87 -2.17 -6.27 31.09
CA GLY A 87 -2.84 -5.63 32.21
C GLY A 87 -3.57 -4.34 31.81
N ASP A 88 -4.06 -3.60 32.79
CA ASP A 88 -4.61 -2.27 32.56
C ASP A 88 -3.49 -1.28 32.28
N VAL A 89 -3.53 -0.63 31.11
CA VAL A 89 -2.52 0.35 30.68
C VAL A 89 -2.63 1.64 31.51
N PHE A 90 -3.75 1.86 32.21
CA PHE A 90 -4.00 3.07 32.99
C PHE A 90 -3.70 2.92 34.48
N ASP A 91 -3.35 1.73 34.96
CA ASP A 91 -2.93 1.54 36.34
C ASP A 91 -1.46 1.96 36.50
N LEU A 92 -1.22 3.03 37.24
CA LEU A 92 0.13 3.59 37.49
C LEU A 92 0.84 2.92 38.68
N THR A 93 0.17 2.00 39.38
CA THR A 93 0.73 1.30 40.55
C THR A 93 1.59 0.09 40.16
N ILE A 94 1.40 -0.43 38.94
CA ILE A 94 2.20 -1.53 38.40
C ILE A 94 3.56 -1.01 37.89
N PRO A 95 4.69 -1.60 38.31
CA PRO A 95 6.00 -1.19 37.84
C PRO A 95 6.14 -1.45 36.34
N PHE A 96 6.73 -0.48 35.63
CA PHE A 96 6.96 -0.58 34.18
C PHE A 96 7.87 -1.76 33.85
N ARG A 97 7.32 -2.77 33.17
CA ARG A 97 8.07 -3.93 32.68
C ARG A 97 8.27 -3.81 31.18
N THR A 98 9.52 -3.77 30.74
CA THR A 98 9.86 -3.71 29.31
C THR A 98 9.42 -5.00 28.59
N SER A 99 9.06 -4.89 27.31
CA SER A 99 8.55 -6.01 26.52
C SER A 99 9.62 -7.01 26.05
N GLY A 100 10.75 -7.13 26.76
CA GLY A 100 11.92 -7.91 26.34
C GLY A 100 11.61 -9.35 25.95
N ASN A 101 10.79 -10.06 26.75
CA ASN A 101 10.42 -11.44 26.46
C ASN A 101 9.59 -11.58 25.17
N TRP A 102 8.69 -10.63 24.92
CA TRP A 102 7.89 -10.59 23.69
C TRP A 102 8.75 -10.29 22.47
N ILE A 103 9.75 -9.42 22.63
CA ILE A 103 10.71 -9.10 21.57
C ILE A 103 11.47 -10.36 21.18
N ILE A 104 12.08 -11.08 22.13
CA ILE A 104 12.82 -12.33 21.86
C ILE A 104 11.93 -13.35 21.13
N LEU A 105 10.69 -13.52 21.59
CA LEU A 105 9.74 -14.44 20.97
C LEU A 105 9.44 -14.03 19.51
N THR A 106 9.13 -12.76 19.27
CA THR A 106 8.88 -12.26 17.90
C THR A 106 10.12 -12.37 17.01
N THR A 107 11.32 -12.13 17.54
CA THR A 107 12.57 -12.26 16.79
C THR A 107 12.82 -13.71 16.38
N LEU A 108 12.60 -14.68 17.28
CA LEU A 108 12.77 -16.10 16.99
C LEU A 108 11.80 -16.55 15.89
N VAL A 109 10.52 -16.19 16.03
CA VAL A 109 9.48 -16.50 15.03
C VAL A 109 9.83 -15.90 13.66
N THR A 110 10.33 -14.67 13.64
CA THR A 110 10.74 -13.98 12.42
C THR A 110 11.98 -14.64 11.80
N LEU A 111 12.95 -15.03 12.61
CA LEU A 111 14.17 -15.71 12.14
C LEU A 111 13.86 -17.07 11.52
N VAL A 112 12.97 -17.86 12.15
CA VAL A 112 12.49 -19.13 11.59
C VAL A 112 11.77 -18.91 10.26
N ALA A 113 10.88 -17.91 10.18
CA ALA A 113 10.17 -17.58 8.95
C ALA A 113 11.13 -17.20 7.80
N TYR A 114 12.20 -16.44 8.10
CA TYR A 114 13.22 -16.10 7.11
C TYR A 114 14.05 -17.30 6.66
N ILE A 115 14.41 -18.22 7.56
CA ILE A 115 15.10 -19.46 7.19
C ILE A 115 14.23 -20.29 6.24
N VAL A 116 12.94 -20.46 6.57
CA VAL A 116 11.99 -21.20 5.73
C VAL A 116 11.83 -20.53 4.37
N LEU A 117 11.71 -19.20 4.34
CA LEU A 117 11.65 -18.44 3.10
C LEU A 117 12.91 -18.63 2.25
N PHE A 118 14.09 -18.57 2.86
CA PHE A 118 15.36 -18.74 2.17
C PHE A 118 15.49 -20.13 1.55
N VAL A 119 15.12 -21.17 2.30
CA VAL A 119 15.08 -22.55 1.79
C VAL A 119 14.08 -22.69 0.65
N LEU A 120 12.88 -22.10 0.77
CA LEU A 120 11.89 -22.12 -0.29
C LEU A 120 12.38 -21.39 -1.54
N LEU A 121 13.08 -20.27 -1.40
CA LEU A 121 13.62 -19.49 -2.51
C LEU A 121 14.72 -20.24 -3.26
N ILE A 122 15.56 -21.02 -2.58
CA ILE A 122 16.59 -21.85 -3.23
C ILE A 122 15.97 -23.05 -3.97
N ASN A 123 14.80 -23.54 -3.51
CA ASN A 123 14.13 -24.73 -4.04
C ASN A 123 12.95 -24.41 -4.97
N VAL A 124 12.74 -23.14 -5.32
CA VAL A 124 11.78 -22.67 -6.33
C VAL A 124 12.52 -22.45 -7.64
#